data_AF-A0AA36MFE5-F1
#
_entry.id   AF-A0AA36MFE5-F1
#
_cell.length_a   1.000
_cell.length_b   1.000
_cell.length_c   1.000
_cell.angle_alpha   90.00
_cell.angle_beta   90.00
_cell.angle_gamma   90.00
#
_symmetry.space_group_name_H-M   'P 1'
#
loop_
_entity.id
_entity.type
_entity.pdbx_description
1 polymer ?
#
loop_
_entity_poly.entity_id
_entity_poly.type
_entity_poly.pdbx_seq_one_letter_code
_entity_poly.pdbx_strand_id
1 'polypeptide(L)' 'MRVLIFSFVLSSCYCLLTPINPRWQTAGTMGLLLCNNKPAAGVILVLYDKGYFSKKVLGTTSTDKNGFRHY' A
#
# COMPACT_ATOMS: atom_id res chain seq x y z
N MET A 1 16.34 41.10 -20.80
CA MET A 1 17.29 40.12 -20.23
C MET A 1 16.90 39.71 -18.81
N ARG A 2 16.85 40.64 -17.84
CA ARG A 2 16.53 40.31 -16.42
C ARG A 2 15.17 39.65 -16.18
N VAL A 3 14.11 40.08 -16.88
CA VAL A 3 12.75 39.53 -16.73
C VAL A 3 12.65 38.08 -17.24
N LEU A 4 13.33 37.76 -18.34
CA LEU A 4 13.35 36.40 -18.91
C LEU A 4 14.13 35.43 -18.02
N ILE A 5 15.22 35.89 -17.40
CA ILE A 5 15.99 35.12 -16.42
C ILE A 5 15.13 34.81 -15.20
N PHE A 6 14.40 35.80 -14.67
CA PHE A 6 13.45 35.59 -13.56
C PHE A 6 12.36 34.57 -13.91
N SER A 7 11.79 34.63 -15.12
CA SER A 7 10.75 33.69 -15.56
C SER A 7 11.29 32.26 -15.71
N PHE A 8 12.54 32.10 -16.14
CA PHE A 8 13.19 30.80 -16.31
C PHE A 8 13.55 30.16 -14.96
N VAL A 9 14.01 30.99 -14.01
CA VAL A 9 14.29 30.56 -12.62
C VAL A 9 13.01 30.20 -11.87
N LEU A 10 11.94 31.00 -12.02
CA LEU A 10 10.65 30.67 -11.41
C LEU A 10 10.09 29.35 -11.97
N SER A 11 10.20 29.13 -13.28
CA SER A 11 9.75 27.90 -13.95
C SER A 11 10.50 26.64 -13.48
N SER A 12 11.82 26.73 -13.24
CA SER A 12 12.63 25.59 -12.81
C SER A 12 12.50 25.28 -11.31
N CYS A 13 12.02 26.24 -10.51
CA CYS A 13 11.73 26.03 -9.08
C CYS A 13 10.42 25.25 -8.83
N TYR A 14 9.47 25.18 -9.78
CA TYR A 14 8.21 24.45 -9.58
C TYR A 14 8.40 22.93 -9.46
N CYS A 15 9.45 22.35 -10.07
CA CYS A 15 9.74 20.92 -9.94
C CYS A 15 10.32 20.53 -8.56
N LEU A 16 10.96 21.49 -7.87
CA LEU A 16 11.53 21.29 -6.53
C LEU A 16 10.49 21.40 -5.41
N LEU A 17 9.32 21.99 -5.70
CA LEU A 17 8.21 22.13 -4.76
C LEU A 17 7.20 20.98 -4.81
N THR A 18 7.37 20.01 -5.72
CA THR A 18 6.54 18.79 -5.76
C THR A 18 7.29 17.52 -5.39
N PRO A 19 7.78 17.37 -4.15
CA PRO A 19 7.77 16.06 -3.53
C PRO A 19 6.45 15.93 -2.72
N ILE A 20 6.06 14.72 -2.35
CA ILE A 20 5.12 14.47 -1.24
C ILE A 20 3.59 14.48 -1.52
N ASN A 21 3.11 14.08 -2.69
CA ASN A 21 1.78 13.42 -2.71
C ASN A 21 1.99 11.91 -2.61
N PRO A 22 1.97 11.31 -1.40
CA PRO A 22 1.90 9.86 -1.29
C PRO A 22 0.64 9.43 -2.05
N ARG A 23 0.80 8.64 -3.12
CA ARG A 23 -0.34 8.05 -3.80
C ARG A 23 -0.95 7.05 -2.82
N TRP A 24 -2.11 7.40 -2.28
CA TRP A 24 -2.93 6.48 -1.51
C TRP A 24 -3.40 5.39 -2.47
N GLN A 25 -2.94 4.17 -2.23
CA GLN A 25 -3.32 2.98 -3.00
C GLN A 25 -3.99 1.99 -2.05
N THR A 26 -5.04 1.34 -2.53
CA THR A 26 -5.74 0.28 -1.81
C THR A 26 -5.39 -1.06 -2.44
N ALA A 27 -5.13 -2.07 -1.62
CA ALA A 27 -4.89 -3.44 -2.07
C ALA A 27 -5.76 -4.39 -1.25
N GLY A 28 -6.34 -5.37 -1.95
CA GLY A 28 -7.15 -6.44 -1.36
C GLY A 28 -6.62 -7.79 -1.81
N THR A 29 -6.83 -8.83 -1.00
CA THR A 29 -6.37 -10.19 -1.30
C THR A 29 -7.45 -11.18 -0.90
N MET A 30 -7.64 -12.22 -1.70
CA MET A 30 -8.53 -13.33 -1.33
C MET A 30 -7.85 -14.67 -1.52
N GLY A 31 -8.25 -15.65 -0.72
CA GLY A 31 -7.67 -16.98 -0.83
C GLY A 31 -8.31 -18.01 0.09
N LEU A 32 -7.90 -19.26 -0.15
CA LEU A 32 -8.26 -20.43 0.63
C LEU A 32 -7.03 -20.89 1.42
N LEU A 33 -7.14 -20.92 2.74
CA LEU A 33 -6.11 -21.46 3.61
C LEU A 33 -6.38 -22.93 3.90
N LEU A 34 -5.44 -23.78 3.53
CA LEU A 34 -5.49 -25.21 3.78
C LEU A 34 -4.40 -25.62 4.76
N CYS A 35 -4.72 -26.55 5.66
CA CYS A 35 -3.78 -27.27 6.50
C CYS A 35 -3.99 -28.77 6.27
N ASN A 36 -2.97 -29.46 5.78
CA ASN A 36 -3.06 -30.88 5.42
C ASN A 36 -4.25 -31.20 4.51
N ASN A 37 -4.43 -30.42 3.44
CA ASN A 37 -5.55 -30.50 2.48
C ASN A 37 -6.95 -30.29 3.08
N LYS A 38 -7.05 -29.83 4.34
CA LYS A 38 -8.32 -29.48 4.99
C LYS A 38 -8.42 -27.97 5.16
N PRO A 39 -9.62 -27.38 5.08
CA PRO A 39 -9.80 -25.96 5.33
C PRO A 39 -9.35 -25.57 6.74
N ALA A 40 -8.48 -24.57 6.82
CA ALA A 40 -7.98 -24.06 8.08
C ALA A 40 -8.89 -22.92 8.57
N ALA A 41 -9.87 -23.25 9.42
CA ALA A 41 -10.82 -22.29 9.97
C ALA A 41 -10.27 -21.55 11.19
N GLY A 42 -10.68 -20.29 11.37
CA GLY A 42 -10.36 -19.48 12.56
C GLY A 42 -8.92 -18.98 12.62
N VAL A 43 -8.15 -19.08 11.54
CA VAL A 43 -6.75 -18.63 11.49
C VAL A 43 -6.70 -17.13 11.31
N ILE A 44 -5.94 -16.44 12.17
CA ILE A 44 -5.73 -14.99 12.08
C ILE A 44 -4.79 -14.70 10.92
N LEU A 45 -5.24 -13.84 10.01
CA LEU A 45 -4.49 -13.31 8.87
C LEU A 45 -4.29 -11.81 9.07
N VAL A 46 -3.07 -11.34 8.83
CA VAL A 46 -2.74 -9.91 8.90
C VAL A 46 -2.11 -9.49 7.58
N LEU A 47 -2.69 -8.49 6.92
CA LEU A 47 -2.14 -7.90 5.71
C LEU A 47 -1.17 -6.78 6.10
N TYR A 48 0.04 -6.85 5.56
CA TYR A 48 1.07 -5.84 5.76
C TYR A 48 1.53 -5.27 4.44
N ASP A 49 1.67 -3.94 4.38
CA ASP A 49 2.45 -3.27 3.36
C ASP A 49 3.93 -3.36 3.74
N LYS A 50 4.72 -3.99 2.87
CA LYS A 50 6.16 -4.09 3.03
C LYS A 50 6.82 -2.89 2.35
N GLY A 51 6.85 -1.78 3.06
CA GLY A 51 7.65 -0.62 2.67
C GLY A 51 9.15 -0.88 2.81
N TYR A 52 9.97 -0.04 2.19
CA TYR A 52 11.43 -0.13 2.23
C TYR A 52 12.00 -0.09 3.66
N PHE A 53 11.42 0.72 4.55
CA PHE A 53 11.94 0.95 5.90
C PHE A 53 11.08 0.37 7.02
N SER A 54 9.80 0.11 6.77
CA SER A 54 8.87 -0.37 7.80
C SER A 54 7.76 -1.23 7.22
N LYS A 55 7.31 -2.22 7.99
CA LYS A 55 6.08 -2.94 7.73
C LYS A 55 4.92 -2.17 8.34
N LYS A 56 3.90 -1.85 7.55
CA LYS A 56 2.67 -1.20 8.03
C LYS A 56 1.53 -2.21 7.98
N VAL A 57 0.81 -2.38 9.09
CA VAL A 57 -0.43 -3.17 9.11
C VAL A 57 -1.48 -2.44 8.28
N LEU A 58 -2.01 -3.12 7.26
CA LEU A 58 -3.19 -2.68 6.51
C LEU A 58 -4.48 -3.23 7.13
N GLY A 59 -4.35 -4.31 7.91
CA GLY A 59 -5.33 -4.75 8.91
C GLY A 59 -5.42 -6.28 9.01
N THR A 60 -6.45 -6.74 9.72
CA THR A 60 -6.48 -8.05 10.35
C THR A 60 -7.83 -8.72 10.16
N THR A 61 -7.82 -10.01 9.88
CA THR A 61 -9.02 -10.82 9.70
C THR A 61 -8.80 -12.25 10.17
N SER A 62 -9.86 -13.07 10.17
CA SER A 62 -9.80 -14.50 10.43
C SER A 62 -10.46 -15.28 9.30
N THR A 63 -9.95 -16.49 9.01
CA THR A 63 -10.54 -17.40 8.01
C THR A 63 -11.88 -17.95 8.49
N ASP A 64 -12.81 -18.11 7.54
CA ASP A 64 -14.13 -18.67 7.83
C ASP A 64 -14.07 -20.20 8.06
N LYS A 65 -15.24 -20.83 8.27
CA LYS A 65 -15.36 -22.28 8.48
C LYS A 65 -14.84 -23.11 7.30
N ASN A 66 -14.78 -22.51 6.11
CA ASN A 66 -14.29 -23.12 4.89
C ASN A 66 -12.85 -22.71 4.60
N GLY A 67 -12.13 -22.13 5.56
CA GLY A 67 -10.75 -21.66 5.38
C GLY A 67 -10.60 -20.51 4.39
N PHE A 68 -11.71 -19.95 3.89
CA PHE A 68 -11.71 -18.91 2.88
C PHE A 68 -11.74 -17.52 3.52
N ARG A 69 -11.10 -16.55 2.88
CA ARG A 69 -11.27 -15.14 3.26
C ARG A 69 -10.98 -14.16 2.12
N HIS A 70 -11.73 -13.06 2.12
CA HIS A 70 -11.48 -11.86 1.34
C HIS A 70 -11.00 -10.73 2.25
N TYR A 71 -10.01 -9.97 1.78
CA TYR A 71 -9.42 -8.80 2.39
C TYR A 71 -9.65 -7.60 1.47
#